data_AF-A0A060S377-F1
#
_entry.id   AF-A0A060S377-F1
#
_cell.length_a   1.000
_cell.length_b   1.000
_cell.length_c   1.000
_cell.angle_alpha   90.00
_cell.angle_beta   90.00
_cell.angle_gamma   90.00
#
_symmetry.space_group_name_H-M   'P 1'
#
loop_
_entity.id
_entity.type
_entity.pdbx_description
1 polymer ?
#
loop_
_entity_poly.entity_id
_entity_poly.type
_entity_poly.pdbx_seq_one_letter_code
_entity_poly.pdbx_strand_id
1 'polypeptide(L)'
;MDTPRSEKTHVEVTEEDKAYKYASAASAAPSVYEKGVAIEEVDLPPDGGRGWLVVFGCIIFSAATVGWGGYKPFLAAGGFLWTLSMLLCVFATQLWHWFIIMVRVDLDGTIVALPAQWFLRYRALTTGMVVAGSSLGGAVSSLIFREMLTTLGLKKSFAIYTALDGSLLLAAWFMISERRKPSERKEIIWIDRSFFSDPVFWSLGACFFFTVFGYLSPIFFLPTFAKDKLPHLSELLAALPVTMLNFSAAMGRTLIGFLADRIGPVNALWAVILLSGLTQVLVWTFVSNYAGIMAFAIMYGFVCGCFLSLSPAVAAQLWGSGRLAGLSGLTLLFNLPGAPLPRITNPLAVP
;
A
#
# COMPACT_ATOMS: atom_id res chain seq x y z
N MET A 1 65.39 -34.53 -23.21
CA MET A 1 64.38 -34.35 -22.14
C MET A 1 64.09 -32.86 -22.14
N ASP A 2 63.20 -32.45 -23.03
CA ASP A 2 62.89 -31.04 -23.27
C ASP A 2 61.38 -30.94 -23.47
N THR A 3 60.70 -30.41 -22.46
CA THR A 3 59.26 -30.16 -22.46
C THR A 3 58.93 -28.94 -23.32
N PRO A 4 58.02 -29.03 -24.30
CA PRO A 4 57.56 -27.86 -25.03
C PRO A 4 56.55 -27.04 -24.20
N ARG A 5 56.79 -25.73 -24.24
CA ARG A 5 55.93 -24.60 -23.82
C ARG A 5 54.43 -24.89 -23.94
N SER A 6 53.71 -24.85 -22.83
CA SER A 6 52.25 -24.75 -22.82
C SER A 6 51.84 -23.33 -23.27
N GLU A 7 51.21 -23.29 -24.43
CA GLU A 7 50.60 -22.14 -25.06
C GLU A 7 49.41 -21.68 -24.21
N LYS A 8 49.40 -20.41 -23.80
CA LYS A 8 48.28 -19.79 -23.08
C LYS A 8 47.11 -19.67 -24.04
N THR A 9 46.13 -20.58 -23.96
CA THR A 9 44.83 -20.38 -24.59
C THR A 9 44.07 -19.31 -23.80
N HIS A 10 44.20 -18.05 -24.22
CA HIS A 10 43.23 -17.02 -23.87
C HIS A 10 41.90 -17.43 -24.53
N VAL A 11 41.03 -18.09 -23.76
CA VAL A 11 39.63 -18.25 -24.15
C VAL A 11 38.96 -16.92 -23.87
N GLU A 12 38.88 -16.06 -24.89
CA GLU A 12 37.93 -14.95 -24.90
C GLU A 12 36.53 -15.55 -24.87
N VAL A 13 35.91 -15.52 -23.68
CA VAL A 13 34.49 -15.82 -23.54
C VAL A 13 33.75 -14.61 -24.12
N THR A 14 33.36 -14.71 -25.39
CA THR A 14 32.48 -13.74 -26.05
C THR A 14 31.15 -13.65 -25.30
N GLU A 15 30.53 -12.47 -25.28
CA GLU A 15 29.28 -12.23 -24.55
C GLU A 15 28.14 -13.17 -24.97
N GLU A 16 28.21 -13.70 -26.19
CA GLU A 16 27.27 -14.69 -26.73
C GLU A 16 27.26 -16.02 -25.96
N ASP A 17 28.42 -16.50 -25.48
CA ASP A 17 28.52 -17.74 -24.70
C ASP A 17 27.98 -17.59 -23.27
N LYS A 18 28.05 -16.38 -22.71
CA LYS A 18 27.36 -16.05 -21.45
C LYS A 18 25.85 -15.97 -21.69
N ALA A 19 25.41 -15.31 -22.75
CA ALA A 19 24.00 -15.21 -23.12
C ALA A 19 23.36 -16.61 -23.32
N TYR A 20 24.07 -17.56 -23.92
CA TYR A 20 23.57 -18.92 -24.12
C TYR A 20 23.39 -19.68 -22.79
N LYS A 21 24.32 -19.52 -21.83
CA LYS A 21 24.18 -20.09 -20.48
C LYS A 21 23.04 -19.47 -19.67
N TYR A 22 22.78 -18.17 -19.82
CA TYR A 22 21.64 -17.50 -19.18
C TYR A 22 20.30 -17.85 -19.86
N ALA A 23 20.28 -18.00 -21.19
CA ALA A 23 19.10 -18.45 -21.94
C ALA A 23 18.70 -19.90 -21.57
N SER A 24 19.69 -20.78 -21.41
CA SER A 24 19.46 -22.16 -20.96
C SER A 24 18.97 -22.25 -19.51
N ALA A 25 19.38 -21.31 -18.64
CA ALA A 25 18.85 -21.21 -17.28
C ALA A 25 17.46 -20.56 -17.20
N ALA A 26 17.16 -19.59 -18.07
CA ALA A 26 15.83 -18.97 -18.20
C ALA A 26 14.78 -19.95 -18.75
N SER A 27 15.21 -20.91 -19.59
CA SER A 27 14.39 -22.03 -20.07
C SER A 27 13.97 -23.01 -18.96
N ALA A 28 14.56 -22.96 -17.76
CA ALA A 28 14.28 -23.87 -16.66
C ALA A 28 13.32 -23.30 -15.59
N ALA A 29 12.89 -22.04 -15.73
CA ALA A 29 11.88 -21.45 -14.85
C ALA A 29 10.48 -21.87 -15.34
N PRO A 30 9.64 -22.55 -14.52
CA PRO A 30 8.29 -22.90 -14.95
C PRO A 30 7.46 -21.63 -15.09
N SER A 31 7.17 -21.26 -16.34
CA SER A 31 6.26 -20.17 -16.70
C SER A 31 4.89 -20.40 -16.06
N VAL A 32 4.45 -19.45 -15.22
CA VAL A 32 3.16 -19.45 -14.52
C VAL A 32 1.97 -19.14 -15.47
N TYR A 33 2.22 -19.05 -16.77
CA TYR A 33 1.20 -18.86 -17.79
C TYR A 33 0.82 -20.21 -18.38
N GLU A 34 -0.48 -20.49 -18.33
CA GLU A 34 -1.17 -21.67 -18.85
C GLU A 34 -0.60 -22.08 -20.21
N LYS A 35 0.03 -23.27 -20.28
CA LYS A 35 0.53 -23.86 -21.52
C LYS A 35 -0.65 -24.02 -22.50
N GLY A 36 -0.71 -23.17 -23.53
CA GLY A 36 -1.61 -23.37 -24.67
C GLY A 36 -2.34 -22.14 -25.22
N VAL A 37 -2.20 -20.95 -24.63
CA VAL A 37 -2.77 -19.73 -25.21
C VAL A 37 -1.68 -18.99 -25.97
N ALA A 38 -1.88 -18.77 -27.28
CA ALA A 38 -1.01 -17.94 -28.10
C ALA A 38 -0.84 -16.58 -27.40
N ILE A 39 0.41 -16.22 -27.11
CA ILE A 39 0.76 -14.96 -26.47
C ILE A 39 0.51 -13.87 -27.51
N GLU A 40 -0.72 -13.35 -27.54
CA GLU A 40 -1.01 -12.08 -28.19
C GLU A 40 -0.15 -11.05 -27.47
N GLU A 41 0.69 -10.34 -28.23
CA GLU A 41 1.50 -9.23 -27.76
C GLU A 41 0.57 -8.29 -26.99
N VAL A 42 0.64 -8.34 -25.66
CA VAL A 42 -0.06 -7.39 -24.82
C VAL A 42 0.64 -6.08 -25.09
N ASP A 43 0.05 -5.25 -25.94
CA ASP A 43 0.40 -3.84 -26.11
C ASP A 43 0.34 -3.21 -24.71
N LEU A 44 1.45 -3.26 -23.99
CA LEU A 44 1.68 -2.46 -22.81
C LEU A 44 1.61 -1.01 -23.33
N PRO A 45 0.63 -0.20 -22.90
CA PRO A 45 0.75 1.23 -23.09
C PRO A 45 2.10 1.64 -22.48
N PRO A 46 2.94 2.45 -23.17
CA PRO A 46 4.30 2.76 -22.75
C PRO A 46 4.43 3.36 -21.34
N ASP A 47 3.32 3.78 -20.75
CA ASP A 47 3.26 4.39 -19.44
C ASP A 47 2.39 3.59 -18.48
N GLY A 48 3.03 2.85 -17.57
CA GLY A 48 2.45 2.45 -16.28
C GLY A 48 2.06 3.65 -15.37
N GLY A 49 1.76 4.81 -15.97
CA GLY A 49 1.62 6.10 -15.31
C GLY A 49 0.20 6.58 -15.04
N ARG A 50 -0.82 5.86 -15.50
CA ARG A 50 -2.23 6.29 -15.35
C ARG A 50 -2.95 5.73 -14.12
N GLY A 51 -2.31 4.85 -13.35
CA GLY A 51 -2.88 4.35 -12.09
C GLY A 51 -3.21 5.48 -11.10
N TRP A 52 -2.43 6.57 -11.18
CA TRP A 52 -2.69 7.78 -10.44
C TRP A 52 -4.02 8.46 -10.73
N LEU A 53 -4.50 8.43 -11.97
CA LEU A 53 -5.80 8.99 -12.34
C LEU A 53 -6.94 8.21 -11.70
N VAL A 54 -6.78 6.90 -11.53
CA VAL A 54 -7.76 6.05 -10.85
C VAL A 54 -7.78 6.39 -9.36
N VAL A 55 -6.63 6.50 -8.71
CA VAL A 55 -6.55 6.91 -7.29
C VAL A 55 -7.10 8.32 -7.10
N PHE A 56 -6.78 9.25 -8.00
CA PHE A 56 -7.31 10.60 -8.01
C PHE A 56 -8.84 10.62 -8.14
N GLY A 57 -9.38 9.80 -9.05
CA GLY A 57 -10.81 9.61 -9.23
C GLY A 57 -11.49 9.01 -7.99
N CYS A 58 -10.87 8.01 -7.35
CA CYS A 58 -11.39 7.38 -6.12
C CYS A 58 -11.42 8.36 -4.95
N ILE A 59 -10.36 9.15 -4.78
CA ILE A 59 -10.28 10.14 -3.71
C ILE A 59 -11.26 11.28 -3.94
N ILE A 60 -11.41 11.79 -5.16
CA ILE A 60 -12.41 12.83 -5.47
C ILE A 60 -13.82 12.27 -5.29
N PHE A 61 -14.07 11.05 -5.76
CA PHE A 61 -15.39 10.43 -5.61
C PHE A 61 -15.71 10.17 -4.15
N SER A 62 -14.76 9.69 -3.34
CA SER A 62 -14.90 9.55 -1.89
C SER A 62 -15.10 10.90 -1.22
N ALA A 63 -14.26 11.90 -1.55
CA ALA A 63 -14.39 13.28 -1.08
C ALA A 63 -15.59 14.03 -1.65
N ALA A 64 -16.40 13.44 -2.53
CA ALA A 64 -17.69 13.97 -2.97
C ALA A 64 -18.87 13.21 -2.35
N THR A 65 -18.65 11.98 -1.86
CA THR A 65 -19.69 11.08 -1.35
C THR A 65 -19.67 10.93 0.19
N VAL A 66 -18.55 11.22 0.86
CA VAL A 66 -18.39 11.32 2.33
C VAL A 66 -19.38 12.31 2.97
N GLY A 67 -20.55 11.83 3.36
CA GLY A 67 -21.59 12.66 3.99
C GLY A 67 -22.97 12.53 3.37
N TRP A 68 -23.07 11.95 2.18
CA TRP A 68 -24.36 11.57 1.62
C TRP A 68 -24.96 10.43 2.44
N GLY A 69 -26.10 10.68 3.08
CA GLY A 69 -26.97 9.66 3.67
C GLY A 69 -26.55 9.08 5.04
N GLY A 70 -25.35 9.32 5.55
CA GLY A 70 -24.88 8.80 6.86
C GLY A 70 -23.68 7.84 6.75
N TYR A 71 -23.07 7.42 7.88
CA TYR A 71 -21.86 6.57 7.82
C TYR A 71 -22.19 5.12 7.39
N LYS A 72 -23.27 4.51 7.91
CA LYS A 72 -23.71 3.14 7.56
C LYS A 72 -24.10 2.94 6.11
N PRO A 73 -24.98 3.76 5.50
CA PRO A 73 -25.33 3.58 4.09
C PRO A 73 -24.13 3.86 3.17
N PHE A 74 -23.26 4.80 3.55
CA PHE A 74 -22.02 5.05 2.82
C PHE A 74 -21.07 3.84 2.85
N LEU A 75 -20.86 3.24 4.03
CA LEU A 75 -20.05 2.03 4.18
C LEU A 75 -20.66 0.83 3.44
N ALA A 76 -21.99 0.69 3.45
CA ALA A 76 -22.67 -0.35 2.69
C ALA A 76 -22.49 -0.16 1.18
N ALA A 77 -22.68 1.07 0.67
CA ALA A 77 -22.53 1.38 -0.74
C ALA A 77 -21.08 1.18 -1.22
N GLY A 78 -20.11 1.68 -0.45
CA GLY A 78 -18.69 1.50 -0.80
C GLY A 78 -18.23 0.05 -0.66
N GLY A 79 -18.70 -0.70 0.34
CA GLY A 79 -18.39 -2.12 0.49
C GLY A 79 -19.01 -2.99 -0.60
N PHE A 80 -20.24 -2.67 -1.02
CA PHE A 80 -20.88 -3.29 -2.17
C PHE A 80 -20.13 -3.00 -3.46
N LEU A 81 -19.76 -1.74 -3.70
CA LEU A 81 -19.00 -1.32 -4.87
C LEU A 81 -17.62 -2.00 -4.91
N TRP A 82 -16.95 -2.10 -3.77
CA TRP A 82 -15.68 -2.82 -3.64
C TRP A 82 -15.80 -4.30 -4.03
N THR A 83 -16.82 -4.98 -3.49
CA THR A 83 -17.04 -6.40 -3.78
C THR A 83 -17.40 -6.60 -5.26
N LEU A 84 -18.21 -5.71 -5.82
CA LEU A 84 -18.56 -5.72 -7.24
C LEU A 84 -17.35 -5.48 -8.13
N SER A 85 -16.50 -4.50 -7.81
CA SER A 85 -15.24 -4.24 -8.54
C SER A 85 -14.35 -5.47 -8.54
N MET A 86 -14.15 -6.13 -7.40
CA MET A 86 -13.33 -7.34 -7.32
C MET A 86 -13.95 -8.52 -8.09
N LEU A 87 -15.28 -8.65 -8.10
CA LEU A 87 -15.97 -9.65 -8.91
C LEU A 87 -15.81 -9.40 -10.41
N LEU A 88 -15.95 -8.14 -10.84
CA LEU A 88 -15.81 -7.73 -12.24
C LEU A 88 -14.37 -7.93 -12.74
N CYS A 89 -13.37 -7.85 -11.87
CA CYS A 89 -11.98 -8.15 -12.20
C CYS A 89 -11.77 -9.58 -12.68
N VAL A 90 -12.64 -10.53 -12.32
CA VAL A 90 -12.59 -11.92 -12.83
C VAL A 90 -12.79 -11.98 -14.35
N PHE A 91 -13.51 -11.02 -14.92
CA PHE A 91 -13.80 -10.93 -16.35
C PHE A 91 -12.85 -10.01 -17.13
N ALA A 92 -11.92 -9.35 -16.44
CA ALA A 92 -10.99 -8.42 -17.04
C ALA A 92 -9.90 -9.14 -17.85
N THR A 93 -10.04 -9.14 -19.18
CA THR A 93 -9.07 -9.75 -20.11
C THR A 93 -7.91 -8.83 -20.48
N GLN A 94 -8.12 -7.51 -20.50
CA GLN A 94 -7.11 -6.51 -20.88
C GLN A 94 -6.79 -5.59 -19.69
N LEU A 95 -5.57 -5.04 -19.65
CA LEU A 95 -5.07 -4.22 -18.54
C LEU A 95 -5.95 -2.97 -18.29
N TRP A 96 -6.52 -2.36 -19.34
CA TRP A 96 -7.39 -1.19 -19.17
C TRP A 96 -8.72 -1.51 -18.49
N HIS A 97 -9.23 -2.73 -18.62
CA HIS A 97 -10.40 -3.18 -17.87
C HIS A 97 -10.14 -3.09 -16.35
N TRP A 98 -8.93 -3.46 -15.91
CA TRP A 98 -8.55 -3.37 -14.49
C TRP A 98 -8.57 -1.93 -13.97
N PHE A 99 -8.08 -0.97 -14.76
CA PHE A 99 -8.08 0.43 -14.34
C PHE A 99 -9.49 1.01 -14.20
N ILE A 100 -10.42 0.66 -15.09
CA ILE A 100 -11.81 1.14 -15.04
C ILE A 100 -12.56 0.46 -13.89
N ILE A 101 -12.41 -0.84 -13.73
CA ILE A 101 -13.15 -1.63 -12.73
C ILE A 101 -12.70 -1.28 -11.30
N MET A 102 -11.44 -0.87 -11.10
CA MET A 102 -10.90 -0.51 -9.79
C MET A 102 -11.30 0.88 -9.30
N VAL A 103 -12.04 1.67 -10.09
CA VAL A 103 -12.61 2.94 -9.63
C VAL A 103 -13.64 2.66 -8.53
N ARG A 104 -13.34 3.07 -7.30
CA ARG A 104 -14.12 2.74 -6.10
C ARG A 104 -14.18 3.91 -5.12
N VAL A 105 -15.05 3.78 -4.12
CA VAL A 105 -15.09 4.71 -2.99
C VAL A 105 -14.02 4.29 -1.99
N ASP A 106 -13.08 5.20 -1.67
CA ASP A 106 -12.15 4.97 -0.58
C ASP A 106 -12.90 4.97 0.76
N LEU A 107 -12.97 3.80 1.40
CA LEU A 107 -13.65 3.57 2.67
C LEU A 107 -12.79 3.92 3.89
N ASP A 108 -11.47 3.97 3.72
CA ASP A 108 -10.50 4.08 4.82
C ASP A 108 -10.74 5.30 5.71
N GLY A 109 -10.99 6.47 5.11
CA GLY A 109 -11.25 7.70 5.86
C GLY A 109 -12.48 7.59 6.78
N THR A 110 -13.52 6.89 6.31
CA THR A 110 -14.78 6.69 7.05
C THR A 110 -14.61 5.66 8.16
N ILE A 111 -13.87 4.57 7.90
CA ILE A 111 -13.56 3.53 8.88
C ILE A 111 -12.73 4.11 10.04
N VAL A 112 -11.76 4.98 9.74
CA VAL A 112 -10.92 5.62 10.76
C VAL A 112 -11.67 6.72 11.53
N ALA A 113 -12.63 7.39 10.90
CA ALA A 113 -13.43 8.43 11.55
C ALA A 113 -14.46 7.88 12.57
N LEU A 114 -14.92 6.64 12.43
CA LEU A 114 -15.97 6.08 13.28
C LEU A 114 -15.58 5.88 14.76
N PRO A 115 -14.45 5.22 15.10
CA PRO A 115 -14.03 5.06 16.48
C PRO A 115 -13.73 6.40 17.16
N ALA A 116 -13.25 7.37 16.37
CA ALA A 116 -12.98 8.73 16.83
C ALA A 116 -14.24 9.47 17.33
N GLN A 117 -15.45 9.02 16.96
CA GLN A 117 -16.70 9.57 17.50
C GLN A 117 -17.06 9.04 18.89
N TRP A 118 -16.58 7.83 19.22
CA TRP A 118 -16.87 7.16 20.49
C TRP A 118 -15.90 7.59 21.59
N PHE A 119 -14.62 7.75 21.26
CA PHE A 119 -13.56 8.04 22.23
C PHE A 119 -12.95 9.42 22.03
N LEU A 120 -13.08 10.28 23.06
CA LEU A 120 -12.47 11.62 23.08
C LEU A 120 -11.07 11.62 23.72
N ARG A 121 -10.86 10.81 24.77
CA ARG A 121 -9.61 10.78 25.55
C ARG A 121 -8.53 9.85 24.98
N TYR A 122 -8.93 8.75 24.36
CA TYR A 122 -8.03 7.72 23.79
C TYR A 122 -8.23 7.61 22.27
N ARG A 123 -8.31 8.77 21.62
CA ARG A 123 -8.75 8.84 20.23
C ARG A 123 -7.72 8.24 19.29
N ALA A 124 -6.43 8.58 19.46
CA ALA A 124 -5.36 8.09 18.60
C ALA A 124 -5.11 6.59 18.84
N LEU A 125 -5.25 6.09 20.07
CA LEU A 125 -5.18 4.67 20.37
C LEU A 125 -6.24 3.86 19.63
N THR A 126 -7.52 4.24 19.73
CA THR A 126 -8.61 3.47 19.11
C THR A 126 -8.52 3.52 17.58
N THR A 127 -8.16 4.67 17.00
CA THR A 127 -7.92 4.75 15.54
C THR A 127 -6.70 3.93 15.15
N GLY A 128 -5.65 3.93 15.96
CA GLY A 128 -4.45 3.10 15.77
C GLY A 128 -4.78 1.61 15.74
N MET A 129 -5.63 1.11 16.65
CA MET A 129 -6.06 -0.29 16.67
C MET A 129 -6.86 -0.68 15.42
N VAL A 130 -7.75 0.20 14.94
CA VAL A 130 -8.53 -0.08 13.71
C VAL A 130 -7.63 -0.11 12.48
N VAL A 131 -6.70 0.84 12.35
CA VAL A 131 -5.74 0.86 11.22
C VAL A 131 -4.66 -0.24 11.37
N ALA A 132 -4.39 -0.73 12.58
CA ALA A 132 -3.55 -1.92 12.76
C ALA A 132 -4.18 -3.16 12.10
N GLY A 133 -5.51 -3.26 12.15
CA GLY A 133 -6.28 -4.30 11.46
C GLY A 133 -6.05 -4.33 9.94
N SER A 134 -5.95 -3.16 9.28
CA SER A 134 -5.68 -3.11 7.83
C SER A 134 -4.27 -3.59 7.47
N SER A 135 -3.28 -3.34 8.31
CA SER A 135 -1.92 -3.87 8.10
C SER A 135 -1.83 -5.38 8.30
N LEU A 136 -2.47 -5.92 9.34
CA LEU A 136 -2.53 -7.38 9.55
C LEU A 136 -3.30 -8.06 8.42
N GLY A 137 -4.44 -7.49 8.03
CA GLY A 137 -5.24 -7.97 6.91
C GLY A 137 -4.43 -8.00 5.62
N GLY A 138 -3.76 -6.90 5.28
CA GLY A 138 -2.90 -6.81 4.09
C GLY A 138 -1.74 -7.81 4.07
N ALA A 139 -1.12 -8.08 5.23
CA ALA A 139 -0.04 -9.06 5.34
C ALA A 139 -0.53 -10.49 5.09
N VAL A 140 -1.62 -10.87 5.77
CA VAL A 140 -2.20 -12.22 5.68
C VAL A 140 -2.83 -12.44 4.31
N SER A 141 -3.56 -11.46 3.79
CA SER A 141 -4.22 -11.54 2.48
C SER A 141 -3.21 -11.66 1.36
N SER A 142 -2.10 -10.92 1.40
CA SER A 142 -1.05 -10.99 0.36
C SER A 142 -0.40 -12.38 0.30
N LEU A 143 -0.17 -13.02 1.45
CA LEU A 143 0.39 -14.39 1.50
C LEU A 143 -0.60 -15.42 0.94
N ILE A 144 -1.85 -15.37 1.40
CA ILE A 144 -2.90 -16.31 0.94
C ILE A 144 -3.14 -16.14 -0.56
N PHE A 145 -3.29 -14.89 -1.01
CA PHE A 145 -3.56 -14.58 -2.41
C PHE A 145 -2.41 -15.02 -3.33
N ARG A 146 -1.16 -14.87 -2.90
CA ARG A 146 0.01 -15.34 -3.63
C ARG A 146 -0.01 -16.87 -3.82
N GLU A 147 -0.21 -17.64 -2.77
CA GLU A 147 -0.27 -19.10 -2.85
C GLU A 147 -1.45 -19.57 -3.72
N MET A 148 -2.60 -18.90 -3.60
CA MET A 148 -3.75 -19.16 -4.46
C MET A 148 -3.45 -18.89 -5.95
N LEU A 149 -2.78 -17.77 -6.27
CA LEU A 149 -2.42 -17.44 -7.65
C LEU A 149 -1.54 -18.52 -8.29
N THR A 150 -0.58 -19.08 -7.54
CA THR A 150 0.34 -20.11 -8.06
C THR A 150 -0.33 -21.47 -8.27
N THR A 151 -1.41 -21.78 -7.54
CA THR A 151 -2.04 -23.12 -7.53
C THR A 151 -3.34 -23.18 -8.34
N LEU A 152 -4.15 -22.12 -8.30
CA LEU A 152 -5.53 -22.09 -8.83
C LEU A 152 -5.68 -21.22 -10.08
N GLY A 153 -4.65 -20.43 -10.42
CA GLY A 153 -4.70 -19.45 -11.50
C GLY A 153 -5.52 -18.20 -11.14
N LEU A 154 -5.48 -17.20 -12.02
CA LEU A 154 -5.95 -15.84 -11.73
C LEU A 154 -7.46 -15.78 -11.44
N LYS A 155 -8.30 -16.32 -12.33
CA LYS A 155 -9.77 -16.21 -12.23
C LYS A 155 -10.34 -16.83 -10.95
N LYS A 156 -9.90 -18.04 -10.61
CA LYS A 156 -10.37 -18.75 -9.40
C LYS A 156 -9.89 -18.06 -8.12
N SER A 157 -8.66 -17.54 -8.13
CA SER A 157 -8.10 -16.82 -6.99
C SER A 157 -8.88 -15.56 -6.66
N PHE A 158 -9.19 -14.73 -7.67
CA PHE A 158 -10.00 -13.53 -7.49
C PHE A 158 -11.44 -13.84 -7.06
N ALA A 159 -12.06 -14.90 -7.60
CA ALA A 159 -13.42 -15.28 -7.20
C ALA A 159 -13.51 -15.70 -5.72
N ILE A 160 -12.58 -16.55 -5.26
CA ILE A 160 -12.51 -16.98 -3.85
C ILE A 160 -12.19 -15.79 -2.94
N TYR A 161 -11.24 -14.93 -3.34
CA TYR A 161 -10.86 -13.76 -2.57
C TYR A 161 -12.02 -12.77 -2.41
N THR A 162 -12.77 -12.52 -3.50
CA THR A 162 -13.96 -11.66 -3.47
C THR A 162 -15.04 -12.21 -2.55
N ALA A 163 -15.26 -13.53 -2.54
CA ALA A 163 -16.24 -14.16 -1.66
C ALA A 163 -15.83 -14.05 -0.18
N LEU A 164 -14.56 -14.30 0.14
CA LEU A 164 -14.02 -14.14 1.49
C LEU A 164 -14.14 -12.70 1.96
N ASP A 165 -13.66 -11.75 1.18
CA ASP A 165 -13.66 -10.34 1.54
C ASP A 165 -15.09 -9.76 1.64
N GLY A 166 -15.97 -10.11 0.70
CA GLY A 166 -17.39 -9.74 0.75
C GLY A 166 -18.10 -10.30 2.00
N SER A 167 -17.78 -11.53 2.43
CA SER A 167 -18.33 -12.11 3.65
C SER A 167 -17.86 -11.38 4.92
N LEU A 168 -16.59 -10.99 4.98
CA LEU A 168 -16.02 -10.22 6.09
C LEU A 168 -16.60 -8.80 6.14
N LEU A 169 -16.75 -8.15 4.99
CA LEU A 169 -17.39 -6.83 4.89
C LEU A 169 -18.85 -6.88 5.34
N LEU A 170 -19.60 -7.91 4.94
CA LEU A 170 -20.99 -8.10 5.37
C LEU A 170 -21.08 -8.32 6.88
N ALA A 171 -20.22 -9.17 7.45
CA ALA A 171 -20.15 -9.38 8.90
C ALA A 171 -19.80 -8.08 9.64
N ALA A 172 -18.81 -7.33 9.14
CA ALA A 172 -18.42 -6.04 9.71
C ALA A 172 -19.56 -5.02 9.69
N TRP A 173 -20.37 -5.01 8.62
CA TRP A 173 -21.52 -4.13 8.50
C TRP A 173 -22.58 -4.41 9.59
N PHE A 174 -22.83 -5.68 9.93
CA PHE A 174 -23.74 -6.03 11.03
C PHE A 174 -23.19 -5.63 12.40
N MET A 175 -21.88 -5.69 12.59
CA MET A 175 -21.23 -5.33 13.86
C MET A 175 -21.12 -3.81 14.06
N ILE A 176 -21.17 -3.02 12.98
CA ILE A 176 -20.90 -1.58 13.08
C ILE A 176 -22.06 -0.84 13.76
N SER A 177 -21.73 0.02 14.71
CA SER A 177 -22.69 0.83 15.45
C SER A 177 -22.29 2.31 15.44
N GLU A 178 -23.20 3.16 15.01
CA GLU A 178 -22.99 4.62 14.96
C GLU A 178 -23.45 5.27 16.27
N ARG A 179 -22.62 6.16 16.83
CA ARG A 179 -22.96 6.91 18.05
C ARG A 179 -23.95 8.05 17.80
N ARG A 180 -23.85 8.74 16.66
CA ARG A 180 -24.67 9.91 16.32
C ARG A 180 -25.60 9.61 15.15
N LYS A 181 -26.91 9.67 15.40
CA LYS A 181 -27.94 9.52 14.36
C LYS A 181 -27.81 10.61 13.29
N PRO A 182 -28.16 10.33 12.01
CA PRO A 182 -28.05 11.31 10.92
C PRO A 182 -28.77 12.64 11.18
N SER A 183 -29.84 12.66 11.99
CA SER A 183 -30.69 13.86 12.18
C SER A 183 -30.11 14.94 13.11
N GLU A 184 -28.98 14.70 13.78
CA GLU A 184 -28.30 15.70 14.63
C GLU A 184 -27.03 16.29 13.98
N ARG A 185 -26.80 16.00 12.69
CA ARG A 185 -25.58 16.44 12.00
C ARG A 185 -25.75 17.85 11.47
N LYS A 186 -24.86 18.76 11.88
CA LYS A 186 -24.63 20.01 11.17
C LYS A 186 -24.17 19.70 9.75
N GLU A 187 -24.58 20.52 8.78
CA GLU A 187 -24.19 20.39 7.37
C GLU A 187 -22.66 20.19 7.25
N ILE A 188 -22.27 19.20 6.46
CA ILE A 188 -20.87 18.91 6.18
C ILE A 188 -20.37 19.99 5.23
N ILE A 189 -19.60 20.93 5.77
CA ILE A 189 -18.90 21.93 4.96
C ILE A 189 -17.69 21.23 4.33
N TRP A 190 -17.83 20.86 3.06
CA TRP A 190 -16.83 20.10 2.31
C TRP A 190 -15.53 20.86 2.10
N ILE A 191 -15.64 22.15 1.76
CA ILE A 191 -14.51 23.01 1.48
C ILE A 191 -14.80 24.36 2.13
N ASP A 192 -14.15 24.62 3.27
CA ASP A 192 -14.11 25.96 3.83
C ASP A 192 -12.88 26.67 3.25
N ARG A 193 -13.11 27.76 2.48
CA ARG A 193 -12.02 28.58 1.93
C ARG A 193 -11.11 29.14 3.01
N SER A 194 -11.58 29.20 4.26
CA SER A 194 -10.77 29.57 5.42
C SER A 194 -9.54 28.68 5.61
N PHE A 195 -9.57 27.41 5.20
CA PHE A 195 -8.41 26.50 5.36
C PHE A 195 -7.24 26.88 4.45
N PHE A 196 -7.52 27.32 3.22
CA PHE A 196 -6.48 27.71 2.27
C PHE A 196 -5.77 29.02 2.65
N SER A 197 -6.35 29.78 3.57
CA SER A 197 -5.75 31.01 4.10
C SER A 197 -4.86 30.75 5.32
N ASP A 198 -4.88 29.54 5.88
CA ASP A 198 -4.10 29.17 7.08
C ASP A 198 -2.71 28.65 6.68
N PRO A 199 -1.61 29.29 7.11
CA PRO A 199 -0.26 28.82 6.81
C PRO A 199 0.06 27.46 7.46
N VAL A 200 -0.60 27.09 8.56
CA VAL A 200 -0.41 25.79 9.21
C VAL A 200 -0.91 24.65 8.32
N PHE A 201 -1.99 24.89 7.57
CA PHE A 201 -2.54 23.94 6.62
C PHE A 201 -1.53 23.64 5.49
N TRP A 202 -0.92 24.68 4.91
CA TRP A 202 0.09 24.52 3.86
C TRP A 202 1.36 23.84 4.36
N SER A 203 1.81 24.16 5.58
CA SER A 203 2.95 23.49 6.20
C SER A 203 2.69 22.00 6.41
N LEU A 204 1.49 21.62 6.87
CA LEU A 204 1.12 20.22 7.06
C LEU A 204 0.95 19.48 5.73
N GLY A 205 0.34 20.13 4.73
CA GLY A 205 0.20 19.60 3.38
C GLY A 205 1.56 19.32 2.72
N ALA A 206 2.50 20.25 2.83
CA ALA A 206 3.88 20.05 2.36
C ALA A 206 4.56 18.88 3.08
N CYS A 207 4.41 18.77 4.41
CA CYS A 207 4.94 17.65 5.18
C CYS A 207 4.44 16.30 4.64
N PHE A 208 3.13 16.18 4.36
CA PHE A 208 2.54 14.96 3.82
C PHE A 208 2.97 14.67 2.39
N PHE A 209 3.02 15.70 1.55
CA PHE A 209 3.55 15.60 0.19
C PHE A 209 4.97 15.03 0.15
N PHE A 210 5.90 15.53 0.96
CA PHE A 210 7.26 15.01 0.98
C PHE A 210 7.36 13.63 1.64
N THR A 211 6.57 13.39 2.69
CA THR A 211 6.60 12.12 3.41
C THR A 211 6.15 10.96 2.51
N VAL A 212 5.15 11.17 1.64
CA VAL A 212 4.60 10.07 0.84
C VAL A 212 5.59 9.48 -0.16
N PHE A 213 6.53 10.29 -0.70
CA PHE A 213 7.60 9.80 -1.58
C PHE A 213 8.53 8.81 -0.88
N GLY A 214 8.87 9.07 0.38
CA GLY A 214 9.67 8.16 1.20
C GLY A 214 8.86 6.97 1.69
N TYR A 215 7.62 7.22 2.13
CA TYR A 215 6.75 6.24 2.79
C TYR A 215 6.57 4.95 1.98
N LEU A 216 6.25 5.08 0.69
CA LEU A 216 5.88 3.94 -0.16
C LEU A 216 7.09 3.18 -0.72
N SER A 217 8.25 3.83 -0.85
CA SER A 217 9.42 3.23 -1.49
C SER A 217 9.83 1.89 -0.82
N PRO A 218 10.05 1.82 0.51
CA PRO A 218 10.37 0.55 1.15
C PRO A 218 9.25 -0.49 1.06
N ILE A 219 7.98 -0.08 1.05
CA ILE A 219 6.86 -1.03 1.01
C ILE A 219 6.84 -1.81 -0.32
N PHE A 220 7.10 -1.12 -1.43
CA PHE A 220 7.06 -1.73 -2.76
C PHE A 220 8.38 -2.34 -3.21
N PHE A 221 9.51 -1.71 -2.87
CA PHE A 221 10.83 -2.12 -3.39
C PHE A 221 11.57 -3.11 -2.49
N LEU A 222 11.13 -3.35 -1.24
CA LEU A 222 11.82 -4.27 -0.32
C LEU A 222 11.97 -5.71 -0.86
N PRO A 223 10.98 -6.32 -1.55
CA PRO A 223 11.17 -7.65 -2.15
C PRO A 223 12.19 -7.63 -3.28
N THR A 224 12.15 -6.60 -4.13
CA THR A 224 13.08 -6.43 -5.24
C THR A 224 14.50 -6.19 -4.73
N PHE A 225 14.66 -5.36 -3.69
CA PHE A 225 15.92 -5.12 -3.02
C PHE A 225 16.49 -6.40 -2.38
N ALA A 226 15.64 -7.21 -1.75
CA ALA A 226 16.06 -8.49 -1.20
C ALA A 226 16.58 -9.45 -2.29
N LYS A 227 15.88 -9.55 -3.43
CA LYS A 227 16.33 -10.36 -4.57
C LYS A 227 17.62 -9.82 -5.21
N ASP A 228 17.76 -8.50 -5.33
CA ASP A 228 18.97 -7.86 -5.88
C ASP A 228 20.21 -8.14 -5.05
N LYS A 229 20.11 -8.02 -3.71
CA LYS A 229 21.24 -8.28 -2.80
C LYS A 229 21.53 -9.77 -2.62
N LEU A 230 20.52 -10.62 -2.72
CA LEU A 230 20.62 -12.05 -2.45
C LEU A 230 19.88 -12.84 -3.55
N PRO A 231 20.53 -13.07 -4.71
CA PRO A 231 19.89 -13.68 -5.89
C PRO A 231 19.40 -15.12 -5.67
N HIS A 232 19.93 -15.80 -4.65
CA HIS A 232 19.59 -17.19 -4.32
C HIS A 232 18.35 -17.34 -3.43
N LEU A 233 17.72 -16.24 -3.00
CA LEU A 233 16.51 -16.30 -2.19
C LEU A 233 15.34 -16.87 -2.99
N SER A 234 14.64 -17.83 -2.39
CA SER A 234 13.29 -18.19 -2.85
C SER A 234 12.37 -16.97 -2.77
N GLU A 235 11.40 -16.91 -3.67
CA GLU A 235 10.44 -15.81 -3.75
C GLU A 235 9.67 -15.59 -2.44
N LEU A 236 9.40 -16.66 -1.71
CA LEU A 236 8.76 -16.58 -0.40
C LEU A 236 9.64 -15.81 0.58
N LEU A 237 10.92 -16.17 0.68
CA LEU A 237 11.86 -15.51 1.58
C LEU A 237 12.11 -14.04 1.21
N ALA A 238 12.05 -13.70 -0.08
CA ALA A 238 12.14 -12.31 -0.54
C ALA A 238 10.88 -11.48 -0.20
N ALA A 239 9.69 -12.10 -0.11
CA ALA A 239 8.46 -11.42 0.27
C ALA A 239 8.28 -11.28 1.80
N LEU A 240 8.86 -12.20 2.59
CA LEU A 240 8.73 -12.22 4.06
C LEU A 240 9.07 -10.88 4.76
N PRO A 241 10.11 -10.12 4.37
CA PRO A 241 10.38 -8.81 4.96
C PRO A 241 9.19 -7.85 4.87
N VAL A 242 8.45 -7.80 3.76
CA VAL A 242 7.26 -6.94 3.63
C VAL A 242 6.14 -7.40 4.56
N THR A 243 5.99 -8.71 4.73
CA THR A 243 5.02 -9.26 5.67
C THR A 243 5.35 -8.86 7.11
N MET A 244 6.63 -8.92 7.50
CA MET A 244 7.10 -8.49 8.82
C MET A 244 7.01 -6.98 9.02
N LEU A 245 7.23 -6.20 7.95
CA LEU A 245 6.98 -4.74 7.95
C LEU A 245 5.52 -4.44 8.29
N ASN A 246 4.57 -5.13 7.64
CA ASN A 246 3.15 -4.92 7.94
C ASN A 246 2.76 -5.38 9.35
N PHE A 247 3.32 -6.49 9.84
CA PHE A 247 3.06 -6.95 11.20
C PHE A 247 3.60 -5.98 12.26
N SER A 248 4.84 -5.52 12.09
CA SER A 248 5.44 -4.51 12.97
C SER A 248 4.71 -3.16 12.90
N ALA A 249 4.21 -2.77 11.72
CA ALA A 249 3.38 -1.58 11.55
C ALA A 249 2.08 -1.65 12.35
N ALA A 250 1.44 -2.82 12.45
CA ALA A 250 0.26 -2.99 13.27
C ALA A 250 0.56 -2.77 14.77
N MET A 251 1.68 -3.30 15.26
CA MET A 251 2.13 -3.07 16.63
C MET A 251 2.49 -1.60 16.87
N GLY A 252 3.21 -0.99 15.94
CA GLY A 252 3.62 0.41 15.98
C GLY A 252 2.44 1.36 16.05
N ARG A 253 1.44 1.18 15.19
CA ARG A 253 0.21 2.01 15.16
C ARG A 253 -0.51 2.04 16.50
N THR A 254 -0.52 0.91 17.21
CA THR A 254 -1.16 0.81 18.53
C THR A 254 -0.32 1.52 19.59
N LEU A 255 1.00 1.28 19.64
CA LEU A 255 1.86 1.87 20.66
C LEU A 255 2.06 3.37 20.48
N ILE A 256 2.34 3.81 19.25
CA ILE A 256 2.53 5.23 18.94
C ILE A 256 1.19 5.98 19.04
N GLY A 257 0.06 5.33 18.70
CA GLY A 257 -1.27 5.88 18.98
C GLY A 257 -1.48 6.17 20.46
N PHE A 258 -1.12 5.23 21.35
CA PHE A 258 -1.15 5.46 22.79
C PHE A 258 -0.23 6.60 23.25
N LEU A 259 0.98 6.66 22.68
CA LEU A 259 1.94 7.70 23.03
C LEU A 259 1.47 9.08 22.55
N ALA A 260 0.89 9.15 21.35
CA ALA A 260 0.35 10.37 20.75
C ALA A 260 -0.79 10.98 21.59
N ASP A 261 -1.61 10.16 22.23
CA ASP A 261 -2.64 10.63 23.17
C ASP A 261 -2.01 11.32 24.41
N ARG A 262 -0.71 11.10 24.72
CA ARG A 262 -0.01 11.76 25.84
C ARG A 262 0.89 12.93 25.44
N ILE A 263 1.67 12.79 24.37
CA ILE A 263 2.64 13.81 23.93
C ILE A 263 2.04 14.82 22.94
N GLY A 264 0.83 14.54 22.44
CA GLY A 264 0.16 15.31 21.40
C GLY A 264 0.34 14.67 20.01
N PRO A 265 -0.73 14.56 19.20
CA PRO A 265 -0.69 14.03 17.83
C PRO A 265 0.35 14.69 16.92
N VAL A 266 0.50 16.02 16.98
CA VAL A 266 1.46 16.77 16.14
C VAL A 266 2.91 16.40 16.47
N ASN A 267 3.24 16.34 17.77
CA ASN A 267 4.58 15.96 18.23
C ASN A 267 4.91 14.51 17.87
N ALA A 268 3.94 13.61 18.03
CA ALA A 268 4.07 12.22 17.64
C ALA A 268 4.29 12.06 16.12
N LEU A 269 3.57 12.84 15.30
CA LEU A 269 3.73 12.81 13.84
C LEU A 269 5.15 13.22 13.43
N TRP A 270 5.65 14.32 14.01
CA TRP A 270 7.02 14.79 13.76
C TRP A 270 8.07 13.74 14.14
N ALA A 271 7.95 13.15 15.33
CA ALA A 271 8.88 12.11 15.80
C ALA A 271 8.88 10.87 14.89
N VAL A 272 7.69 10.44 14.44
CA VAL A 272 7.53 9.30 13.54
C VAL A 272 8.17 9.56 12.19
N ILE A 273 7.91 10.71 11.57
CA ILE A 273 8.45 11.04 10.24
C ILE A 273 9.97 11.17 10.29
N LEU A 274 10.51 11.79 11.34
CA LEU A 274 11.96 11.88 11.53
C LEU A 274 12.59 10.50 11.72
N LEU A 275 12.00 9.67 12.58
CA LEU A 275 12.56 8.35 12.87
C LEU A 275 12.43 7.40 11.67
N SER A 276 11.36 7.49 10.87
CA SER A 276 11.23 6.69 9.64
C SER A 276 12.28 7.11 8.59
N GLY A 277 12.48 8.41 8.38
CA GLY A 277 13.52 8.93 7.49
C GLY A 277 14.93 8.56 7.94
N LEU A 278 15.24 8.68 9.23
CA LEU A 278 16.53 8.25 9.79
C LEU A 278 16.75 6.75 9.64
N THR A 279 15.73 5.92 9.90
CA THR A 279 15.83 4.47 9.70
C THR A 279 16.13 4.14 8.24
N GLN A 280 15.52 4.85 7.30
CA GLN A 280 15.79 4.66 5.87
C GLN A 280 17.23 5.06 5.51
N VAL A 281 17.71 6.23 5.93
CA VAL A 281 19.07 6.69 5.59
C VAL A 281 20.16 5.87 6.28
N LEU A 282 19.96 5.52 7.55
CA LEU A 282 21.00 4.89 8.38
C LEU A 282 21.01 3.37 8.30
N VAL A 283 19.86 2.73 8.01
CA VAL A 283 19.77 1.27 8.00
C VAL A 283 19.62 0.75 6.57
N TRP A 284 18.65 1.22 5.77
CA TRP A 284 18.43 0.69 4.42
C TRP A 284 19.66 0.82 3.52
N THR A 285 20.34 1.97 3.56
CA THR A 285 21.49 2.24 2.68
C THR A 285 22.68 1.32 2.92
N PHE A 286 22.85 0.79 4.15
CA PHE A 286 24.04 0.02 4.53
C PHE A 286 23.79 -1.48 4.69
N VAL A 287 22.52 -1.91 4.68
CA VAL A 287 22.16 -3.32 4.84
C VAL A 287 22.41 -4.11 3.56
N SER A 288 23.09 -5.25 3.71
CA SER A 288 23.43 -6.17 2.60
C SER A 288 23.13 -7.64 2.90
N ASN A 289 22.75 -7.97 4.14
CA ASN A 289 22.46 -9.34 4.56
C ASN A 289 20.96 -9.53 4.88
N TYR A 290 20.48 -10.77 4.84
CA TYR A 290 19.06 -11.06 5.05
C TYR A 290 18.56 -10.62 6.43
N ALA A 291 19.36 -10.85 7.47
CA ALA A 291 19.02 -10.45 8.84
C ALA A 291 18.88 -8.93 8.98
N GLY A 292 19.74 -8.15 8.32
CA GLY A 292 19.66 -6.69 8.30
C GLY A 292 18.44 -6.19 7.53
N ILE A 293 18.07 -6.85 6.42
CA ILE A 293 16.85 -6.51 5.66
C ILE A 293 15.62 -6.77 6.53
N MET A 294 15.62 -7.87 7.27
CA MET A 294 14.55 -8.19 8.21
C MET A 294 14.47 -7.19 9.37
N ALA A 295 15.61 -6.84 9.96
CA ALA A 295 15.69 -5.85 11.03
C ALA A 295 15.20 -4.47 10.56
N PHE A 296 15.63 -4.04 9.36
CA PHE A 296 15.11 -2.83 8.72
C PHE A 296 13.58 -2.90 8.59
N ALA A 297 13.06 -3.99 8.06
CA ALA A 297 11.63 -4.13 7.80
C ALA A 297 10.80 -3.97 9.08
N ILE A 298 11.27 -4.56 10.19
CA ILE A 298 10.63 -4.45 11.50
C ILE A 298 10.73 -3.02 12.06
N MET A 299 11.93 -2.43 12.05
CA MET A 299 12.15 -1.07 12.58
C MET A 299 11.36 -0.02 11.79
N TYR A 300 11.47 -0.07 10.47
CA TYR A 300 10.77 0.85 9.59
C TYR A 300 9.27 0.64 9.65
N GLY A 301 8.78 -0.61 9.60
CA GLY A 301 7.36 -0.92 9.70
C GLY A 301 6.73 -0.36 10.98
N PHE A 302 7.40 -0.58 12.12
CA PHE A 302 6.96 -0.08 13.43
C PHE A 302 6.72 1.43 13.45
N VAL A 303 7.59 2.20 12.81
CA VAL A 303 7.53 3.66 12.85
C VAL A 303 6.65 4.20 11.72
N CYS A 304 6.97 3.81 10.50
CA CYS A 304 6.38 4.29 9.26
C CYS A 304 4.85 4.16 9.23
N GLY A 305 4.33 3.01 9.66
CA GLY A 305 2.89 2.73 9.62
C GLY A 305 2.03 3.73 10.40
N CYS A 306 2.60 4.46 11.35
CA CYS A 306 1.88 5.38 12.23
C CYS A 306 1.48 6.70 11.53
N PHE A 307 2.13 7.02 10.42
CA PHE A 307 1.85 8.21 9.60
C PHE A 307 0.35 8.34 9.27
N LEU A 308 -0.21 7.33 8.62
CA LEU A 308 -1.61 7.33 8.18
C LEU A 308 -2.61 7.36 9.35
N SER A 309 -2.26 6.74 10.47
CA SER A 309 -3.11 6.71 11.67
C SER A 309 -3.13 8.04 12.42
N LEU A 310 -2.05 8.82 12.35
CA LEU A 310 -1.92 10.11 13.03
C LEU A 310 -2.51 11.27 12.22
N SER A 311 -2.57 11.17 10.89
CA SER A 311 -3.15 12.23 10.02
C SER A 311 -4.52 12.73 10.50
N PRO A 312 -5.54 11.88 10.74
CA PRO A 312 -6.84 12.34 11.22
C PRO A 312 -6.80 12.85 12.68
N ALA A 313 -5.87 12.38 13.51
CA ALA A 313 -5.71 12.86 14.88
C ALA A 313 -5.12 14.27 14.91
N VAL A 314 -4.13 14.56 14.07
CA VAL A 314 -3.56 15.90 13.87
C VAL A 314 -4.60 16.86 13.31
N ALA A 315 -5.32 16.44 12.27
CA ALA A 315 -6.41 17.23 11.68
C ALA A 315 -7.47 17.60 12.73
N ALA A 316 -7.84 16.65 13.59
CA ALA A 316 -8.79 16.89 14.67
C ALA A 316 -8.30 17.88 15.72
N GLN A 317 -7.01 17.85 16.04
CA GLN A 317 -6.42 18.72 17.06
C GLN A 317 -6.33 20.17 16.57
N LEU A 318 -5.99 20.37 15.29
CA LEU A 318 -5.79 21.71 14.71
C LEU A 318 -7.12 22.40 14.36
N TRP A 319 -8.08 21.68 13.76
CA TRP A 319 -9.30 22.28 13.19
C TRP A 319 -10.62 21.74 13.78
N GLY A 320 -10.54 20.86 14.77
CA GLY A 320 -11.71 20.30 15.47
C GLY A 320 -12.42 19.17 14.71
N SER A 321 -13.27 18.42 15.42
CA SER A 321 -13.92 17.20 14.88
C SER A 321 -15.08 17.46 13.91
N GLY A 322 -15.58 18.70 13.83
CA GLY A 322 -16.76 19.03 13.03
C GLY A 322 -16.51 19.02 11.51
N ARG A 323 -15.27 19.25 11.10
CA ARG A 323 -14.86 19.36 9.68
C ARG A 323 -13.87 18.26 9.26
N LEU A 324 -13.74 17.22 10.09
CA LEU A 324 -12.70 16.19 9.96
C LEU A 324 -12.77 15.41 8.65
N ALA A 325 -13.98 15.15 8.15
CA ALA A 325 -14.19 14.28 7.01
C ALA A 325 -13.66 14.92 5.71
N GLY A 326 -14.05 16.17 5.44
CA GLY A 326 -13.51 16.95 4.32
C GLY A 326 -12.01 17.23 4.46
N LEU A 327 -11.55 17.52 5.69
CA LEU A 327 -10.13 17.82 5.93
C LEU A 327 -9.24 16.58 5.78
N SER A 328 -9.70 15.40 6.20
CA SER A 328 -9.00 14.14 5.98
C SER A 328 -8.90 13.80 4.48
N GLY A 329 -9.96 14.07 3.70
CA GLY A 329 -9.94 13.94 2.24
C GLY A 329 -8.96 14.91 1.55
N LEU A 330 -8.98 16.19 1.94
CA LEU A 330 -8.02 17.19 1.47
C LEU A 330 -6.58 16.83 1.84
N THR A 331 -6.39 16.26 3.03
CA THR A 331 -5.09 15.81 3.52
C THR A 331 -4.58 14.61 2.72
N LEU A 332 -5.46 13.65 2.40
CA LEU A 332 -5.16 12.52 1.52
C LEU A 332 -4.79 12.96 0.11
N LEU A 333 -5.33 14.09 -0.36
CA LEU A 333 -4.96 14.67 -1.65
C LEU A 333 -3.46 14.98 -1.74
N PHE A 334 -2.82 15.40 -0.64
CA PHE A 334 -1.37 15.63 -0.61
C PHE A 334 -0.53 14.35 -0.70
N ASN A 335 -1.11 13.18 -0.43
CA ASN A 335 -0.44 11.88 -0.55
C ASN A 335 -0.47 11.33 -2.00
N LEU A 336 -1.24 11.96 -2.90
CA LEU A 336 -1.39 11.57 -4.31
C LEU A 336 -0.16 11.71 -5.24
N PRO A 337 0.99 12.24 -4.83
CA PRO A 337 2.18 12.23 -5.70
C PRO A 337 3.17 11.10 -5.41
N GLY A 338 3.09 10.42 -4.26
CA GLY A 338 4.09 9.43 -3.83
C GLY A 338 3.85 7.94 -4.14
N ALA A 339 2.64 7.50 -4.50
CA ALA A 339 2.35 6.16 -5.04
C ALA A 339 3.28 5.82 -6.21
N PRO A 340 4.12 4.80 -6.06
CA PRO A 340 5.06 4.48 -7.10
C PRO A 340 4.29 4.09 -8.35
N LEU A 341 4.73 4.68 -9.46
CA LEU A 341 4.44 4.23 -10.81
C LEU A 341 4.92 2.78 -10.90
N PRO A 342 4.04 1.76 -10.98
CA PRO A 342 4.50 0.44 -11.33
C PRO A 342 4.98 0.57 -12.78
N ARG A 343 6.29 0.73 -12.98
CA ARG A 343 6.88 0.35 -14.26
C ARG A 343 6.69 -1.16 -14.31
N ILE A 344 5.64 -1.58 -15.01
CA ILE A 344 5.54 -2.96 -15.47
C ILE A 344 6.64 -3.08 -16.53
N THR A 345 7.89 -3.26 -16.10
CA THR A 345 8.97 -3.59 -17.01
C THR A 345 8.65 -4.96 -17.57
N ASN A 346 8.45 -5.01 -18.88
CA ASN A 346 8.37 -6.23 -19.65
C ASN A 346 9.60 -7.09 -19.28
N PRO A 347 9.42 -8.29 -18.67
CA PRO A 347 10.56 -9.13 -18.28
C PRO A 347 11.40 -9.64 -19.46
N LEU A 348 11.05 -9.27 -20.70
CA LEU A 348 11.77 -9.62 -21.93
C LEU A 348 12.54 -8.46 -22.57
N ALA A 349 12.53 -7.25 -21.99
CA ALA A 349 13.33 -6.14 -22.51
C ALA A 349 14.70 -6.09 -21.83
N VAL A 350 15.61 -6.96 -22.27
CA VAL A 350 17.06 -6.75 -22.17
C VAL A 350 17.51 -6.25 -23.56
N PRO A 351 18.37 -5.21 -23.65
CA PRO A 351 18.80 -4.63 -24.93
C PRO A 351 19.50 -5.62 -25.86
#